data_AF-A0A7S1LCF3-F1
#
_entry.id   AF-A0A7S1LCF3-F1
#
_cell.length_a   1.000
_cell.length_b   1.000
_cell.length_c   1.000
_cell.angle_alpha   90.00
_cell.angle_beta   90.00
_cell.angle_gamma   90.00
#
_symmetry.space_group_name_H-M   'P 1'
#
loop_
_entity.id
_entity.type
_entity.pdbx_description
1 polymer ?
#
loop_
_entity_poly.entity_id
_entity_poly.type
_entity_poly.pdbx_seq_one_letter_code
_entity_poly.pdbx_strand_id
1 'polypeptide(L)'
;VGNYIVDCHQFRYTMANKNQELAKLVMDLLCKIAKQKTTHIREEFHKIATHVQRKNGTVEKLDEMKKFIAQLPETITEMMGKIDDMNTYYTILESFQYGLTDEESKHKWEAKYWPRKLDGILEATAKQLEQEEENLHEIMVTEQEAFTKEVDRLQRIVATFSKHTDPAQSAEVASQVKVLNKQIRECVERARDFNNKQRLFNDPVTDYRHVVDLEKEFKPYSDLWTTTFLWQDSYRKWHTDPFDTLNAEEIESVVTGAGKTMLQLAKTFRDKAAMLKIVEDVQKGVQEFKPLVPIAGALLNPGMKERHWEGLSEKLGIRLVLGETLNTMHDCYQLADHKDEIVVNCEVAAKEYQIEQQLDQMKAKWDNKNLVLESYKATKTYILVGSAEISEL
;
A
#
# COMPACT_ATOMS: atom_id res chain seq x y z
N VAL A 1 -12.85 -49.71 79.41
CA VAL A 1 -13.51 -50.76 78.58
C VAL A 1 -13.25 -52.09 79.25
N GLY A 2 -14.26 -52.69 79.89
CA GLY A 2 -14.03 -53.72 80.92
C GLY A 2 -13.17 -53.15 82.08
N ASN A 3 -12.23 -53.94 82.60
CA ASN A 3 -11.35 -53.57 83.73
C ASN A 3 -10.19 -52.60 83.39
N TYR A 4 -10.17 -51.96 82.20
CA TYR A 4 -9.11 -51.03 81.79
C TYR A 4 -9.61 -49.59 81.63
N ILE A 5 -8.79 -48.61 82.03
CA ILE A 5 -8.97 -47.18 81.75
C ILE A 5 -8.27 -46.85 80.42
N VAL A 6 -9.01 -46.23 79.48
CA VAL A 6 -8.46 -45.80 78.20
C VAL A 6 -8.24 -44.29 78.26
N ASP A 7 -6.99 -43.86 78.12
CA ASP A 7 -6.63 -42.44 78.03
C ASP A 7 -6.69 -41.97 76.57
N CYS A 8 -7.68 -41.14 76.26
CA CYS A 8 -7.85 -40.53 74.94
C CYS A 8 -7.24 -39.13 74.83
N HIS A 9 -6.51 -38.63 75.84
CA HIS A 9 -5.95 -37.27 75.83
C HIS A 9 -5.03 -37.06 74.62
N GLN A 10 -4.08 -37.97 74.39
CA GLN A 10 -3.16 -37.89 73.26
C GLN A 10 -3.87 -37.96 71.91
N PHE A 11 -4.93 -38.77 71.81
CA PHE A 11 -5.76 -38.86 70.60
C PHE A 11 -6.54 -37.57 70.33
N ARG A 12 -7.20 -37.00 71.35
CA ARG A 12 -7.92 -35.71 71.24
C ARG A 12 -6.97 -34.57 70.86
N TYR A 13 -5.79 -34.52 71.48
CA TYR A 13 -4.77 -33.53 71.17
C TYR A 13 -4.31 -33.64 69.70
N THR A 14 -3.99 -34.86 69.25
CA THR A 14 -3.62 -35.12 67.84
C THR A 14 -4.73 -34.72 66.87
N MET A 15 -5.99 -35.05 67.17
CA MET A 15 -7.14 -34.69 66.32
C MET A 15 -7.40 -33.18 66.30
N ALA A 16 -7.27 -32.50 67.44
CA ALA A 16 -7.40 -31.05 67.53
C ALA A 16 -6.31 -30.34 66.73
N ASN A 17 -5.05 -30.77 66.85
CA ASN A 17 -3.94 -30.24 66.06
C ASN A 17 -4.17 -30.45 64.56
N LYS A 18 -4.60 -31.65 64.15
CA LYS A 18 -4.90 -31.94 62.74
C LYS A 18 -6.03 -31.06 62.20
N ASN A 19 -7.07 -30.81 62.99
CA ASN A 19 -8.14 -29.88 62.60
C ASN A 19 -7.64 -28.43 62.49
N GLN A 20 -6.74 -28.01 63.39
CA GLN A 20 -6.12 -26.68 63.35
C GLN A 20 -5.20 -26.50 62.13
N GLU A 21 -4.45 -27.53 61.76
CA GLU A 21 -3.65 -27.57 60.53
C GLU A 21 -4.53 -27.48 59.27
N LEU A 22 -5.63 -28.24 59.22
CA LEU A 22 -6.58 -28.17 58.11
C LEU A 22 -7.22 -26.79 58.00
N ALA A 23 -7.63 -26.19 59.13
CA ALA A 23 -8.16 -24.83 59.16
C ALA A 23 -7.12 -23.84 58.61
N LYS A 24 -5.86 -23.93 59.05
CA LYS A 24 -4.77 -23.10 58.53
C LYS A 24 -4.59 -23.24 57.02
N LEU A 25 -4.58 -24.47 56.51
CA LEU A 25 -4.45 -24.75 55.07
C LEU A 25 -5.59 -24.13 54.25
N VAL A 26 -6.83 -24.21 54.75
CA VAL A 26 -8.00 -23.57 54.10
C VAL A 26 -7.85 -22.05 54.09
N MET A 27 -7.42 -21.45 55.21
CA MET A 27 -7.20 -20.01 55.30
C MET A 27 -6.06 -19.53 54.39
N ASP A 28 -4.97 -20.27 54.31
CA ASP A 28 -3.86 -19.99 53.39
C ASP A 28 -4.32 -20.08 51.92
N LEU A 29 -5.19 -21.04 51.60
CA LEU A 29 -5.78 -21.16 50.27
C LEU A 29 -6.71 -19.97 49.94
N LEU A 30 -7.60 -19.60 50.87
CA LEU A 30 -8.48 -18.43 50.69
C LEU A 30 -7.67 -17.14 50.52
N CYS A 31 -6.61 -16.97 51.32
CA CYS A 31 -5.68 -15.86 51.21
C CYS A 31 -4.98 -15.85 49.83
N LYS A 32 -4.52 -17.01 49.35
CA LYS A 32 -3.92 -17.13 48.02
C LYS A 32 -4.90 -16.74 46.90
N ILE A 33 -6.15 -17.20 46.97
CA ILE A 33 -7.20 -16.85 45.99
C ILE A 33 -7.49 -15.34 46.05
N ALA A 34 -7.63 -14.77 47.25
CA ALA A 34 -7.86 -13.35 47.44
C ALA A 34 -6.72 -12.51 46.82
N LYS A 35 -5.45 -12.90 47.05
CA LYS A 35 -4.28 -12.24 46.46
C LYS A 35 -4.27 -12.27 44.94
N GLN A 36 -4.60 -13.42 44.34
CA GLN A 36 -4.68 -13.56 42.88
C GLN A 36 -5.75 -12.62 42.31
N LYS A 37 -6.94 -12.57 42.93
CA LYS A 37 -8.01 -11.65 42.54
C LYS A 37 -7.59 -10.19 42.69
N THR A 38 -6.98 -9.82 43.83
CA THR A 38 -6.45 -8.47 44.07
C THR A 38 -5.44 -8.05 43.00
N THR A 39 -4.53 -8.95 42.63
CA THR A 39 -3.49 -8.68 41.63
C THR A 39 -4.12 -8.47 40.25
N HIS A 40 -5.00 -9.38 39.82
CA HIS A 40 -5.74 -9.26 38.56
C HIS A 40 -6.50 -7.93 38.47
N ILE A 41 -7.22 -7.55 39.54
CA ILE A 41 -7.98 -6.29 39.58
C ILE A 41 -7.07 -5.09 39.36
N ARG A 42 -5.94 -5.02 40.08
CA ARG A 42 -4.98 -3.91 39.96
C ARG A 42 -4.36 -3.83 38.57
N GLU A 43 -3.99 -4.96 37.98
CA GLU A 43 -3.40 -5.01 36.65
C GLU A 43 -4.37 -4.50 35.58
N GLU A 44 -5.64 -4.91 35.61
CA GLU A 44 -6.65 -4.46 34.65
C GLU A 44 -6.91 -2.95 34.78
N PHE A 45 -7.08 -2.43 36.00
CA PHE A 45 -7.23 -0.99 36.20
C PHE A 45 -5.98 -0.20 35.77
N HIS A 46 -4.78 -0.75 36.01
CA HIS A 46 -3.54 -0.13 35.57
C HIS A 46 -3.42 -0.08 34.04
N LYS A 47 -3.83 -1.15 33.34
CA LYS A 47 -3.88 -1.18 31.87
C LYS A 47 -4.82 -0.11 31.32
N ILE A 48 -6.02 0.01 31.89
CA ILE A 48 -7.00 1.04 31.50
C ILE A 48 -6.42 2.43 31.73
N ALA A 49 -5.92 2.71 32.94
CA ALA A 49 -5.34 4.01 33.27
C ALA A 49 -4.19 4.39 32.33
N THR A 50 -3.29 3.44 32.05
CA THR A 50 -2.16 3.64 31.14
C THR A 50 -2.61 3.91 29.70
N HIS A 51 -3.70 3.29 29.26
CA HIS A 51 -4.24 3.52 27.92
C HIS A 51 -4.86 4.91 27.80
N VAL A 52 -5.74 5.26 28.74
CA VAL A 52 -6.47 6.54 28.76
C VAL A 52 -5.51 7.74 28.84
N GLN A 53 -4.38 7.60 29.53
CA GLN A 53 -3.39 8.67 29.68
C GLN A 53 -2.42 8.82 28.50
N ARG A 54 -2.58 8.05 27.42
CA ARG A 54 -1.75 8.22 26.22
C ARG A 54 -2.14 9.51 25.52
N LYS A 55 -1.14 10.24 25.05
CA LYS A 55 -1.36 11.39 24.18
C LYS A 55 -1.93 10.93 22.85
N ASN A 56 -3.02 11.57 22.44
CA ASN A 56 -3.45 11.51 21.06
C ASN A 56 -2.62 12.56 20.28
N GLY A 57 -2.63 12.46 18.96
CA GLY A 57 -1.87 13.40 18.12
C GLY A 57 -2.46 13.54 16.73
N THR A 58 -3.56 12.84 16.47
CA THR A 58 -4.34 12.92 15.24
C THR A 58 -5.82 12.83 15.62
N VAL A 59 -6.69 13.33 14.75
CA VAL A 59 -8.14 13.34 14.95
C VAL A 59 -8.68 11.92 15.08
N GLU A 60 -8.14 10.98 14.32
CA GLU A 60 -8.52 9.56 14.34
C GLU A 60 -8.21 8.92 15.70
N LYS A 61 -7.01 9.18 16.24
CA LYS A 61 -6.62 8.66 17.56
C LYS A 61 -7.45 9.26 18.69
N LEU A 62 -7.82 10.54 18.55
CA LEU A 62 -8.68 11.21 19.51
C LEU A 62 -10.10 10.60 19.50
N ASP A 63 -10.67 10.35 18.31
CA ASP A 63 -11.96 9.66 18.17
C ASP A 63 -11.91 8.21 18.70
N GLU A 64 -10.85 7.46 18.40
CA GLU A 64 -10.62 6.11 18.96
C GLU A 64 -10.58 6.14 20.49
N MET A 65 -9.86 7.10 21.09
CA MET A 65 -9.78 7.25 22.54
C MET A 65 -11.14 7.59 23.16
N LYS A 66 -11.91 8.48 22.52
CA LYS A 66 -13.27 8.82 22.96
C LYS A 66 -14.19 7.60 22.92
N LYS A 67 -14.13 6.81 21.84
CA LYS A 67 -14.89 5.56 21.71
C LYS A 67 -14.49 4.53 22.77
N PHE A 68 -13.20 4.40 23.06
CA PHE A 68 -12.72 3.54 24.14
C PHE A 68 -13.27 3.99 25.50
N ILE A 69 -13.18 5.28 25.83
CA ILE A 69 -13.71 5.83 27.08
C ILE A 69 -15.22 5.62 27.19
N ALA A 70 -15.97 5.73 26.08
CA ALA A 70 -17.41 5.48 26.06
C ALA A 70 -17.79 4.01 26.39
N GLN A 71 -16.89 3.05 26.15
CA GLN A 71 -17.09 1.62 26.45
C GLN A 71 -16.67 1.24 27.88
N LEU A 72 -15.86 2.07 28.55
CA LEU A 72 -15.34 1.78 29.89
C LEU A 72 -16.40 1.60 30.99
N PRO A 73 -17.57 2.27 30.99
CA PRO A 73 -18.56 2.10 32.06
C PRO A 73 -18.99 0.63 32.27
N GLU A 74 -19.13 -0.14 31.19
CA GLU A 74 -19.47 -1.56 31.25
C GLU A 74 -18.32 -2.37 31.88
N THR A 75 -17.08 -2.12 31.43
CA THR A 75 -15.89 -2.77 31.98
C THR A 75 -15.69 -2.43 33.47
N ILE A 76 -15.89 -1.18 33.86
CA ILE A 76 -15.79 -0.73 35.26
C ILE A 76 -16.83 -1.45 36.12
N THR A 77 -18.06 -1.59 35.63
CA THR A 77 -19.13 -2.32 36.34
C THR A 77 -18.76 -3.79 36.57
N GLU A 78 -18.19 -4.47 35.56
CA GLU A 78 -17.69 -5.84 35.70
C GLU A 78 -16.57 -5.92 36.75
N MET A 79 -15.63 -4.97 36.71
CA MET A 79 -14.51 -4.91 37.65
C MET A 79 -14.95 -4.62 39.09
N MET A 80 -15.99 -3.80 39.28
CA MET A 80 -16.62 -3.60 40.58
C MET A 80 -17.20 -4.91 41.15
N GLY A 81 -17.86 -5.72 40.32
CA GLY A 81 -18.31 -7.05 40.72
C GLY A 81 -17.17 -7.97 41.16
N LYS A 82 -16.01 -7.91 40.50
CA LYS A 82 -14.80 -8.65 40.90
C LYS A 82 -14.22 -8.15 42.23
N ILE A 83 -14.30 -6.85 42.51
CA ILE A 83 -13.91 -6.26 43.80
C ILE A 83 -14.83 -6.79 44.91
N ASP A 84 -16.13 -6.87 44.67
CA ASP A 84 -17.10 -7.40 45.63
C ASP A 84 -16.85 -8.89 45.92
N ASP A 85 -16.62 -9.69 44.88
CA ASP A 85 -16.23 -11.10 45.02
C ASP A 85 -14.93 -11.25 45.83
N MET A 86 -13.87 -10.49 45.49
CA MET A 86 -12.63 -10.45 46.25
C MET A 86 -12.87 -10.09 47.73
N ASN A 87 -13.78 -9.16 48.01
CA ASN A 87 -14.10 -8.74 49.37
C ASN A 87 -14.73 -9.86 50.20
N THR A 88 -15.50 -10.77 49.60
CA THR A 88 -16.06 -11.92 50.33
C THR A 88 -14.96 -12.78 50.97
N TYR A 89 -13.87 -13.05 50.24
CA TYR A 89 -12.73 -13.81 50.76
C TYR A 89 -12.05 -13.09 51.93
N TYR A 90 -11.80 -11.78 51.79
CA TYR A 90 -11.16 -11.02 52.87
C TYR A 90 -12.06 -10.87 54.10
N THR A 91 -13.39 -10.80 53.94
CA THR A 91 -14.34 -10.80 55.06
C THR A 91 -14.31 -12.13 55.82
N ILE A 92 -14.21 -13.26 55.11
CA ILE A 92 -14.02 -14.57 55.74
C ILE A 92 -12.68 -14.62 56.49
N LEU A 93 -11.58 -14.17 55.86
CA LEU A 93 -10.27 -14.13 56.52
C LEU A 93 -10.27 -13.29 57.80
N GLU A 94 -10.95 -12.15 57.77
CA GLU A 94 -11.09 -11.23 58.91
C GLU A 94 -11.93 -11.80 60.05
N SER A 95 -13.00 -12.56 59.75
CA SER A 95 -13.85 -13.18 60.79
C SER A 95 -13.12 -14.22 61.64
N PHE A 96 -12.07 -14.84 61.08
CA PHE A 96 -11.17 -15.77 61.76
C PHE A 96 -9.88 -15.11 62.27
N GLN A 97 -9.78 -13.76 62.23
CA GLN A 97 -8.61 -13.00 62.69
C GLN A 97 -7.30 -13.40 61.97
N TYR A 98 -7.39 -13.79 60.70
CA TYR A 98 -6.21 -14.12 59.91
C TYR A 98 -5.37 -12.87 59.65
N GLY A 99 -4.11 -12.89 60.07
CA GLY A 99 -3.18 -11.78 59.89
C GLY A 99 -2.72 -11.66 58.44
N LEU A 100 -3.01 -10.52 57.80
CA LEU A 100 -2.42 -10.14 56.51
C LEU A 100 -1.10 -9.41 56.74
N THR A 101 -0.17 -9.55 55.80
CA THR A 101 1.01 -8.69 55.77
C THR A 101 0.66 -7.26 55.37
N ASP A 102 1.51 -6.29 55.68
CA ASP A 102 1.30 -4.88 55.30
C ASP A 102 1.16 -4.71 53.78
N GLU A 103 1.92 -5.49 53.01
CA GLU A 103 1.88 -5.47 51.54
C GLU A 103 0.54 -6.00 51.01
N GLU A 104 0.02 -7.09 51.58
CA GLU A 104 -1.28 -7.66 51.21
C GLU A 104 -2.43 -6.71 51.55
N SER A 105 -2.38 -6.10 52.74
CA SER A 105 -3.34 -5.10 53.16
C SER A 105 -3.31 -3.89 52.22
N LYS A 106 -2.13 -3.40 51.87
CA LYS A 106 -1.95 -2.32 50.89
C LYS A 106 -2.56 -2.68 49.55
N HIS A 107 -2.27 -3.86 49.00
CA HIS A 107 -2.83 -4.30 47.72
C HIS A 107 -4.35 -4.44 47.75
N LYS A 108 -4.92 -4.98 48.83
CA LYS A 108 -6.38 -5.06 49.06
C LYS A 108 -7.01 -3.66 49.01
N TRP A 109 -6.46 -2.71 49.75
CA TRP A 109 -6.99 -1.34 49.79
C TRP A 109 -6.80 -0.60 48.47
N GLU A 110 -5.68 -0.83 47.79
CA GLU A 110 -5.44 -0.27 46.47
C GLU A 110 -6.47 -0.78 45.44
N ALA A 111 -6.74 -2.09 45.40
CA ALA A 111 -7.77 -2.70 44.56
C ALA A 111 -9.17 -2.09 44.80
N LYS A 112 -9.53 -1.85 46.06
CA LYS A 112 -10.79 -1.19 46.43
C LYS A 112 -10.85 0.28 46.02
N TYR A 113 -9.71 0.97 46.05
CA TYR A 113 -9.62 2.40 45.76
C TYR A 113 -9.50 2.70 44.26
N TRP A 114 -9.07 1.73 43.45
CA TRP A 114 -8.88 1.88 42.00
C TRP A 114 -10.07 2.48 41.24
N PRO A 115 -11.34 2.13 41.49
CA PRO A 115 -12.48 2.76 40.81
C PRO A 115 -12.49 4.29 40.98
N ARG A 116 -12.38 4.77 42.23
CA ARG A 116 -12.35 6.21 42.52
C ARG A 116 -11.10 6.89 41.96
N LYS A 117 -9.97 6.19 41.96
CA LYS A 117 -8.73 6.68 41.34
C LYS A 117 -8.90 6.82 39.82
N LEU A 118 -9.54 5.85 39.19
CA LEU A 118 -9.82 5.86 37.75
C LEU A 118 -10.78 6.99 37.39
N ASP A 119 -11.82 7.24 38.19
CA ASP A 119 -12.74 8.37 37.96
C ASP A 119 -11.99 9.71 37.87
N GLY A 120 -11.06 9.96 38.78
CA GLY A 120 -10.23 11.17 38.74
C GLY A 120 -9.30 11.23 37.53
N ILE A 121 -8.78 10.08 37.07
CA ILE A 121 -7.97 9.98 35.84
C ILE A 121 -8.86 10.27 34.61
N LEU A 122 -10.07 9.71 34.57
CA LEU A 122 -11.02 9.91 33.47
C LEU A 122 -11.47 11.37 33.39
N GLU A 123 -11.76 12.02 34.52
CA GLU A 123 -12.14 13.44 34.53
C GLU A 123 -10.99 14.34 34.05
N ALA A 124 -9.77 14.08 34.51
CA ALA A 124 -8.59 14.82 34.06
C ALA A 124 -8.32 14.59 32.57
N THR A 125 -8.48 13.35 32.09
CA THR A 125 -8.29 13.00 30.69
C THR A 125 -9.37 13.60 29.81
N ALA A 126 -10.64 13.61 30.24
CA ALA A 126 -11.73 14.22 29.50
C ALA A 126 -11.45 15.71 29.21
N LYS A 127 -10.98 16.47 30.21
CA LYS A 127 -10.57 17.87 30.04
C LYS A 127 -9.39 18.02 29.08
N GLN A 128 -8.42 17.09 29.12
CA GLN A 128 -7.30 17.10 28.18
C GLN A 128 -7.74 16.82 26.74
N LEU A 129 -8.64 15.85 26.54
CA LEU A 129 -9.17 15.50 25.23
C LEU A 129 -10.00 16.63 24.63
N GLU A 130 -10.78 17.35 25.45
CA GLU A 130 -11.56 18.50 25.02
C GLU A 130 -10.64 19.65 24.54
N GLN A 131 -9.58 19.94 25.30
CA GLN A 131 -8.58 20.93 24.88
C GLN A 131 -7.80 20.51 23.63
N GLU A 132 -7.46 19.22 23.52
CA GLU A 132 -6.76 18.68 22.36
C GLU A 132 -7.65 18.73 21.10
N GLU A 133 -8.94 18.40 21.24
CA GLU A 133 -9.93 18.54 20.18
C GLU A 133 -10.04 19.99 19.69
N GLU A 134 -10.18 20.96 20.59
CA GLU A 134 -10.24 22.38 20.26
C GLU A 134 -8.98 22.81 19.48
N ASN A 135 -7.79 22.44 19.96
CA ASN A 135 -6.54 22.75 19.28
C ASN A 135 -6.45 22.12 17.88
N LEU A 136 -6.85 20.86 17.73
CA LEU A 136 -6.85 20.16 16.45
C LEU A 136 -7.88 20.78 15.48
N HIS A 137 -9.01 21.24 16.01
CA HIS A 137 -10.04 21.94 15.24
C HIS A 137 -9.53 23.30 14.72
N GLU A 138 -8.90 24.11 15.57
CA GLU A 138 -8.29 25.39 15.18
C GLU A 138 -7.20 25.20 14.11
N ILE A 139 -6.36 24.17 14.26
CA ILE A 139 -5.35 23.81 13.26
C ILE A 139 -6.04 23.45 11.93
N MET A 140 -7.08 22.61 11.97
CA MET A 140 -7.81 22.21 10.76
C MET A 140 -8.42 23.42 10.04
N VAL A 141 -9.06 24.34 10.76
CA VAL A 141 -9.65 25.56 10.18
C VAL A 141 -8.57 26.41 9.50
N THR A 142 -7.44 26.61 10.17
CA THR A 142 -6.29 27.35 9.61
C THR A 142 -5.75 26.68 8.34
N GLU A 143 -5.64 25.35 8.34
CA GLU A 143 -5.21 24.58 7.18
C GLU A 143 -6.21 24.66 6.01
N GLN A 144 -7.52 24.69 6.29
CA GLN A 144 -8.57 24.84 5.27
C GLN A 144 -8.55 26.24 4.63
N GLU A 145 -8.28 27.29 5.40
CA GLU A 145 -8.10 28.64 4.85
C GLU A 145 -6.88 28.74 3.93
N ALA A 146 -5.75 28.17 4.36
CA ALA A 146 -4.53 28.10 3.54
C ALA A 146 -4.75 27.25 2.28
N PHE A 147 -5.49 26.13 2.42
CA PHE A 147 -5.86 25.27 1.31
C PHE A 147 -6.70 25.99 0.26
N THR A 148 -7.69 26.78 0.68
CA THR A 148 -8.54 27.55 -0.23
C THR A 148 -7.70 28.51 -1.08
N LYS A 149 -6.77 29.25 -0.45
CA LYS A 149 -5.85 30.15 -1.16
C LYS A 149 -4.96 29.42 -2.18
N GLU A 150 -4.54 28.21 -1.84
CA GLU A 150 -3.72 27.38 -2.73
C GLU A 150 -4.53 26.85 -3.92
N VAL A 151 -5.75 26.37 -3.70
CA VAL A 151 -6.66 25.95 -4.79
C VAL A 151 -6.94 27.12 -5.74
N ASP A 152 -7.23 28.31 -5.21
CA ASP A 152 -7.43 29.52 -6.00
C ASP A 152 -6.19 29.88 -6.84
N ARG A 153 -4.99 29.69 -6.27
CA ARG A 153 -3.71 29.91 -6.97
C ARG A 153 -3.56 28.92 -8.12
N LEU A 154 -3.81 27.64 -7.89
CA LEU A 154 -3.75 26.60 -8.91
C LEU A 154 -4.77 26.84 -10.03
N GLN A 155 -5.99 27.24 -9.68
CA GLN A 155 -7.04 27.57 -10.66
C GLN A 155 -6.62 28.73 -11.57
N ARG A 156 -6.00 29.79 -11.02
CA ARG A 156 -5.44 30.88 -11.83
C ARG A 156 -4.34 30.39 -12.77
N ILE A 157 -3.46 29.50 -12.32
CA ILE A 157 -2.41 28.94 -13.17
C ILE A 157 -3.02 28.12 -14.31
N VAL A 158 -3.96 27.22 -14.01
CA VAL A 158 -4.68 26.41 -15.01
C VAL A 158 -5.39 27.30 -16.04
N ALA A 159 -6.01 28.41 -15.62
CA ALA A 159 -6.63 29.35 -16.55
C ALA A 159 -5.60 29.98 -17.52
N THR A 160 -4.38 30.24 -17.06
CA THR A 160 -3.30 30.79 -17.90
C THR A 160 -2.65 29.78 -18.83
N PHE A 161 -2.87 28.47 -18.65
CA PHE A 161 -2.26 27.44 -19.50
C PHE A 161 -2.64 27.54 -20.98
N SER A 162 -3.78 28.16 -21.27
CA SER A 162 -4.22 28.51 -22.63
C SER A 162 -3.25 29.44 -23.39
N LYS A 163 -2.33 30.11 -22.68
CA LYS A 163 -1.34 31.03 -23.26
C LYS A 163 -0.07 30.35 -23.75
N HIS A 164 0.18 29.10 -23.37
CA HIS A 164 1.28 28.34 -23.96
C HIS A 164 0.88 27.95 -25.38
N THR A 165 1.59 28.45 -26.38
CA THR A 165 1.23 28.23 -27.79
C THR A 165 2.39 27.75 -28.64
N ASP A 166 3.59 27.65 -28.07
CA ASP A 166 4.81 27.31 -28.80
C ASP A 166 5.20 25.83 -28.56
N PRO A 167 5.07 24.95 -29.57
CA PRO A 167 5.50 23.56 -29.46
C PRO A 167 6.98 23.36 -29.16
N ALA A 168 7.86 24.33 -29.47
CA ALA A 168 9.29 24.22 -29.18
C ALA A 168 9.58 24.23 -27.67
N GLN A 169 8.66 24.78 -26.86
CA GLN A 169 8.76 24.83 -25.40
C GLN A 169 8.13 23.59 -24.73
N SER A 170 7.80 22.55 -25.50
CA SER A 170 7.07 21.38 -24.99
C SER A 170 7.73 20.73 -23.76
N ALA A 171 9.06 20.66 -23.72
CA ALA A 171 9.81 20.08 -22.59
C ALA A 171 9.62 20.87 -21.29
N GLU A 172 9.71 22.21 -21.37
CA GLU A 172 9.51 23.08 -20.22
C GLU A 172 8.05 23.02 -19.74
N VAL A 173 7.10 23.15 -20.67
CA VAL A 173 5.67 23.13 -20.34
C VAL A 173 5.24 21.77 -19.80
N ALA A 174 5.74 20.66 -20.35
CA ALA A 174 5.47 19.31 -19.82
C ALA A 174 6.02 19.12 -18.39
N SER A 175 7.17 19.72 -18.07
CA SER A 175 7.70 19.74 -16.70
C SER A 175 6.78 20.50 -15.75
N GLN A 176 6.31 21.69 -16.15
CA GLN A 176 5.33 22.47 -15.39
C GLN A 176 4.02 21.69 -15.18
N VAL A 177 3.53 21.00 -16.23
CA VAL A 177 2.36 20.12 -16.16
C VAL A 177 2.55 19.01 -15.12
N LYS A 178 3.72 18.36 -15.11
CA LYS A 178 4.00 17.28 -14.14
C LYS A 178 3.95 17.78 -12.70
N VAL A 179 4.51 18.96 -12.44
CA VAL A 179 4.44 19.61 -11.12
C VAL A 179 2.99 19.96 -10.77
N LEU A 180 2.24 20.57 -11.68
CA LEU A 180 0.87 21.00 -11.42
C LEU A 180 -0.07 19.81 -11.20
N ASN A 181 0.06 18.74 -11.98
CA ASN A 181 -0.69 17.49 -11.75
C ASN A 181 -0.39 16.85 -10.39
N LYS A 182 0.83 16.99 -9.89
CA LYS A 182 1.17 16.52 -8.54
C LYS A 182 0.46 17.39 -7.49
N GLN A 183 0.55 18.72 -7.62
CA GLN A 183 -0.10 19.67 -6.70
C GLN A 183 -1.64 19.50 -6.68
N ILE A 184 -2.28 19.37 -7.84
CA ILE A 184 -3.73 19.17 -7.94
C ILE A 184 -4.14 17.85 -7.27
N ARG A 185 -3.41 16.76 -7.51
CA ARG A 185 -3.69 15.46 -6.85
C ARG A 185 -3.52 15.53 -5.34
N GLU A 186 -2.46 16.18 -4.86
CA GLU A 186 -2.27 16.43 -3.43
C GLU A 186 -3.44 17.24 -2.86
N CYS A 187 -3.98 18.21 -3.60
CA CYS A 187 -5.16 18.94 -3.18
C CYS A 187 -6.43 18.07 -3.10
N VAL A 188 -6.63 17.16 -4.05
CA VAL A 188 -7.77 16.21 -4.02
C VAL A 188 -7.68 15.29 -2.80
N GLU A 189 -6.49 14.76 -2.49
CA GLU A 189 -6.32 13.90 -1.31
C GLU A 189 -6.48 14.69 0.01
N ARG A 190 -5.96 15.92 0.08
CA ARG A 190 -6.17 16.81 1.25
C ARG A 190 -7.65 17.17 1.45
N ALA A 191 -8.39 17.40 0.38
CA ALA A 191 -9.84 17.64 0.46
C ALA A 191 -10.59 16.44 1.06
N ARG A 192 -10.19 15.21 0.69
CA ARG A 192 -10.75 13.98 1.30
C ARG A 192 -10.39 13.85 2.77
N ASP A 193 -9.13 14.15 3.12
CA ASP A 193 -8.66 14.15 4.50
C ASP A 193 -9.43 15.14 5.38
N PHE A 194 -9.63 16.38 4.92
CA PHE A 194 -10.48 17.35 5.62
C PHE A 194 -11.91 16.85 5.80
N ASN A 195 -12.53 16.30 4.76
CA ASN A 195 -13.89 15.74 4.88
C ASN A 195 -13.96 14.57 5.87
N ASN A 196 -12.90 13.75 5.98
CA ASN A 196 -12.83 12.68 6.97
C ASN A 196 -12.72 13.26 8.39
N LYS A 197 -11.82 14.23 8.62
CA LYS A 197 -11.67 14.91 9.91
C LYS A 197 -12.95 15.62 10.35
N GLN A 198 -13.62 16.32 9.44
CA GLN A 198 -14.93 16.95 9.70
C GLN A 198 -15.98 15.93 10.16
N ARG A 199 -16.03 14.73 9.56
CA ARG A 199 -16.94 13.67 10.03
C ARG A 199 -16.60 13.18 11.43
N LEU A 200 -15.31 13.07 11.77
CA LEU A 200 -14.88 12.67 13.11
C LEU A 200 -15.23 13.72 14.17
N PHE A 201 -15.16 15.01 13.83
CA PHE A 201 -15.62 16.11 14.67
C PHE A 201 -17.15 16.32 14.66
N ASN A 202 -17.89 15.59 13.82
CA ASN A 202 -19.32 15.81 13.54
C ASN A 202 -19.64 17.22 12.98
N ASP A 203 -18.69 17.81 12.26
CA ASP A 203 -18.87 19.07 11.54
C ASP A 203 -19.62 18.86 10.21
N PRO A 204 -20.28 19.92 9.68
CA PRO A 204 -20.77 19.92 8.32
C PRO A 204 -19.63 19.70 7.32
N VAL A 205 -19.78 18.68 6.45
CA VAL A 205 -18.77 18.35 5.44
C VAL A 205 -18.71 19.45 4.37
N THR A 206 -17.52 20.02 4.17
CA THR A 206 -17.30 21.03 3.13
C THR A 206 -17.31 20.42 1.73
N ASP A 207 -17.97 21.09 0.79
CA ASP A 207 -18.05 20.66 -0.60
C ASP A 207 -16.80 21.08 -1.41
N TYR A 208 -15.91 20.11 -1.65
CA TYR A 208 -14.69 20.30 -2.46
C TYR A 208 -14.82 19.85 -3.92
N ARG A 209 -16.04 19.76 -4.49
CA ARG A 209 -16.23 19.38 -5.90
C ARG A 209 -15.39 20.21 -6.88
N HIS A 210 -15.23 21.50 -6.62
CA HIS A 210 -14.42 22.41 -7.42
C HIS A 210 -12.93 22.00 -7.52
N VAL A 211 -12.38 21.32 -6.50
CA VAL A 211 -11.00 20.80 -6.53
C VAL A 211 -10.88 19.61 -7.49
N VAL A 212 -11.90 18.75 -7.52
CA VAL A 212 -11.96 17.61 -8.46
C VAL A 212 -12.23 18.11 -9.88
N ASP A 213 -13.04 19.14 -10.03
CA ASP A 213 -13.31 19.75 -11.33
C ASP A 213 -12.07 20.46 -11.89
N LEU A 214 -11.21 21.05 -11.04
CA LEU A 214 -9.92 21.59 -11.46
C LEU A 214 -9.02 20.52 -12.13
N GLU A 215 -8.99 19.30 -11.61
CA GLU A 215 -8.25 18.19 -12.23
C GLU A 215 -8.80 17.86 -13.62
N LYS A 216 -10.13 17.80 -13.76
CA LYS A 216 -10.79 17.55 -15.05
C LYS A 216 -10.57 18.68 -16.04
N GLU A 217 -10.60 19.93 -15.59
CA GLU A 217 -10.35 21.11 -16.42
C GLU A 217 -8.90 21.17 -16.91
N PHE A 218 -7.95 20.75 -16.08
CA PHE A 218 -6.53 20.74 -16.43
C PHE A 218 -6.13 19.56 -17.32
N LYS A 219 -6.84 18.42 -17.23
CA LYS A 219 -6.53 17.17 -17.94
C LYS A 219 -6.25 17.34 -19.43
N PRO A 220 -7.04 18.09 -20.23
CA PRO A 220 -6.77 18.24 -21.66
C PRO A 220 -5.44 18.97 -21.95
N TYR A 221 -5.06 19.96 -21.14
CA TYR A 221 -3.78 20.66 -21.29
C TYR A 221 -2.62 19.76 -20.88
N SER A 222 -2.81 18.99 -19.80
CA SER A 222 -1.84 18.01 -19.37
C SER A 222 -1.54 17.00 -20.50
N ASP A 223 -2.60 16.40 -21.05
CA ASP A 223 -2.49 15.41 -22.13
C ASP A 223 -1.81 16.00 -23.37
N LEU A 224 -2.17 17.23 -23.76
CA LEU A 224 -1.58 17.92 -24.90
C LEU A 224 -0.07 18.03 -24.76
N TRP A 225 0.41 18.64 -23.68
CA TRP A 225 1.83 18.98 -23.52
C TRP A 225 2.70 17.76 -23.21
N THR A 226 2.20 16.83 -22.39
CA THR A 226 2.92 15.57 -22.12
C THR A 226 3.04 14.71 -23.38
N THR A 227 1.97 14.60 -24.17
CA THR A 227 2.00 13.85 -25.43
C THR A 227 2.85 14.55 -26.48
N THR A 228 2.78 15.88 -26.58
CA THR A 228 3.60 16.66 -27.53
C THR A 228 5.09 16.50 -27.21
N PHE A 229 5.47 16.63 -25.94
CA PHE A 229 6.86 16.43 -25.52
C PHE A 229 7.33 15.00 -25.77
N LEU A 230 6.55 14.00 -25.35
CA LEU A 230 6.88 12.58 -25.56
C LEU A 230 7.07 12.28 -27.04
N TRP A 231 6.15 12.74 -27.89
CA TRP A 231 6.25 12.60 -29.34
C TRP A 231 7.53 13.23 -29.89
N GLN A 232 7.80 14.49 -29.57
CA GLN A 232 8.97 15.21 -30.11
C GLN A 232 10.30 14.61 -29.63
N ASP A 233 10.41 14.25 -28.34
CA ASP A 233 11.62 13.65 -27.80
C ASP A 233 11.86 12.25 -28.39
N SER A 234 10.80 11.44 -28.51
CA SER A 234 10.90 10.10 -29.11
C SER A 234 11.22 10.19 -30.60
N TYR A 235 10.55 11.07 -31.34
CA TYR A 235 10.82 11.31 -32.75
C TYR A 235 12.28 11.73 -32.96
N ARG A 236 12.82 12.64 -32.13
CA ARG A 236 14.23 13.03 -32.19
C ARG A 236 15.13 11.82 -31.96
N LYS A 237 14.92 11.06 -30.89
CA LYS A 237 15.71 9.87 -30.54
C LYS A 237 15.73 8.85 -31.68
N TRP A 238 14.58 8.52 -32.26
CA TRP A 238 14.50 7.55 -33.35
C TRP A 238 15.30 7.98 -34.59
N HIS A 239 15.48 9.28 -34.80
CA HIS A 239 16.24 9.85 -35.91
C HIS A 239 17.70 10.16 -35.59
N THR A 240 18.13 10.00 -34.33
CA THR A 240 19.52 10.26 -33.90
C THR A 240 20.24 9.01 -33.43
N ASP A 241 19.51 8.10 -32.80
CA ASP A 241 20.09 6.92 -32.16
C ASP A 241 20.27 5.81 -33.21
N PRO A 242 21.29 4.94 -33.05
CA PRO A 242 21.50 3.82 -33.96
C PRO A 242 20.26 2.94 -34.07
N PHE A 243 19.90 2.56 -35.30
CA PHE A 243 18.65 1.86 -35.61
C PHE A 243 18.50 0.58 -34.78
N ASP A 244 19.56 -0.21 -34.65
CA ASP A 244 19.60 -1.47 -33.89
C ASP A 244 19.41 -1.31 -32.36
N THR A 245 19.51 -0.09 -31.83
CA THR A 245 19.24 0.22 -30.42
C THR A 245 17.79 0.62 -30.16
N LEU A 246 17.00 0.87 -31.21
CA LEU A 246 15.62 1.31 -31.08
C LEU A 246 14.69 0.17 -30.62
N ASN A 247 13.66 0.52 -29.87
CA ASN A 247 12.66 -0.43 -29.41
C ASN A 247 11.37 -0.31 -30.25
N ALA A 248 11.05 -1.35 -31.01
CA ALA A 248 9.86 -1.42 -31.85
C ALA A 248 8.53 -1.30 -31.07
N GLU A 249 8.44 -1.94 -29.89
CA GLU A 249 7.24 -1.89 -29.05
C GLU A 249 7.02 -0.48 -28.48
N GLU A 250 8.10 0.20 -28.09
CA GLU A 250 8.05 1.59 -27.65
C GLU A 250 7.57 2.49 -28.79
N ILE A 251 8.13 2.35 -29.99
CA ILE A 251 7.73 3.11 -31.17
C ILE A 251 6.23 2.94 -31.44
N GLU A 252 5.75 1.70 -31.50
CA GLU A 252 4.33 1.40 -31.75
C GLU A 252 3.43 2.01 -30.66
N SER A 253 3.82 1.86 -29.39
CA SER A 253 3.08 2.39 -28.24
C SER A 253 2.98 3.91 -28.27
N VAL A 254 4.10 4.60 -28.51
CA VAL A 254 4.14 6.08 -28.57
C VAL A 254 3.34 6.60 -29.74
N VAL A 255 3.50 6.03 -30.95
CA VAL A 255 2.78 6.48 -32.16
C VAL A 255 1.27 6.26 -31.99
N THR A 256 0.86 5.09 -31.51
CA THR A 256 -0.55 4.76 -31.31
C THR A 256 -1.18 5.60 -30.20
N GLY A 257 -0.47 5.75 -29.07
CA GLY A 257 -0.90 6.57 -27.94
C GLY A 257 -1.04 8.03 -28.32
N ALA A 258 -0.03 8.62 -28.98
CA ALA A 258 -0.05 10.00 -29.43
C ALA A 258 -1.20 10.24 -30.42
N GLY A 259 -1.38 9.35 -31.41
CA GLY A 259 -2.47 9.46 -32.38
C GLY A 259 -3.85 9.44 -31.75
N LYS A 260 -4.09 8.54 -30.79
CA LYS A 260 -5.36 8.45 -30.06
C LYS A 260 -5.61 9.69 -29.21
N THR A 261 -4.61 10.13 -28.45
CA THR A 261 -4.73 11.31 -27.57
C THR A 261 -4.98 12.57 -28.40
N MET A 262 -4.22 12.80 -29.48
CA MET A 262 -4.41 13.97 -30.34
C MET A 262 -5.78 13.98 -31.01
N LEU A 263 -6.29 12.82 -31.45
CA LEU A 263 -7.64 12.72 -32.01
C LEU A 263 -8.74 13.11 -30.99
N GLN A 264 -8.57 12.76 -29.72
CA GLN A 264 -9.48 13.18 -28.65
C GLN A 264 -9.36 14.67 -28.38
N LEU A 265 -8.14 15.18 -28.27
CA LEU A 265 -7.86 16.60 -27.98
C LEU A 265 -8.33 17.53 -29.10
N ALA A 266 -8.31 17.09 -30.36
CA ALA A 266 -8.85 17.85 -31.48
C ALA A 266 -10.33 18.22 -31.26
N LYS A 267 -11.12 17.30 -30.68
CA LYS A 267 -12.52 17.55 -30.33
C LYS A 267 -12.65 18.51 -29.15
N THR A 268 -11.78 18.36 -28.15
CA THR A 268 -11.79 19.18 -26.93
C THR A 268 -11.35 20.63 -27.18
N PHE A 269 -10.39 20.84 -28.09
CA PHE A 269 -9.81 22.15 -28.38
C PHE A 269 -10.33 22.79 -29.68
N ARG A 270 -11.44 22.29 -30.25
CA ARG A 270 -12.05 22.82 -31.48
C ARG A 270 -12.26 24.35 -31.48
N ASP A 271 -12.56 24.91 -30.30
CA ASP A 271 -12.86 26.33 -30.10
C ASP A 271 -11.61 27.14 -29.64
N LYS A 272 -10.43 26.51 -29.59
CA LYS A 272 -9.15 27.12 -29.14
C LYS A 272 -8.09 26.98 -30.23
N ALA A 273 -8.11 27.90 -31.19
CA ALA A 273 -7.28 27.86 -32.41
C ALA A 273 -5.78 27.58 -32.15
N ALA A 274 -5.17 28.21 -31.15
CA ALA A 274 -3.75 28.02 -30.85
C ALA A 274 -3.43 26.60 -30.38
N MET A 275 -4.27 26.00 -29.52
CA MET A 275 -4.09 24.63 -29.04
C MET A 275 -4.42 23.61 -30.10
N LEU A 276 -5.47 23.87 -30.88
CA LEU A 276 -5.86 23.02 -32.00
C LEU A 276 -4.73 22.91 -33.03
N LYS A 277 -4.03 24.02 -33.32
CA LYS A 277 -2.87 24.01 -34.20
C LYS A 277 -1.78 23.05 -33.71
N ILE A 278 -1.44 23.06 -32.41
CA ILE A 278 -0.46 22.13 -31.84
C ILE A 278 -0.92 20.68 -32.02
N VAL A 279 -2.20 20.41 -31.75
CA VAL A 279 -2.79 19.08 -31.94
C VAL A 279 -2.67 18.63 -33.40
N GLU A 280 -3.01 19.49 -34.35
CA GLU A 280 -2.94 19.21 -35.79
C GLU A 280 -1.50 18.97 -36.26
N ASP A 281 -0.55 19.79 -35.80
CA ASP A 281 0.88 19.66 -36.15
C ASP A 281 1.44 18.31 -35.65
N VAL A 282 1.16 17.94 -34.39
CA VAL A 282 1.59 16.64 -33.85
C VAL A 282 0.85 15.50 -34.55
N GLN A 283 -0.46 15.62 -34.77
CA GLN A 283 -1.24 14.59 -35.44
C GLN A 283 -0.74 14.33 -36.87
N LYS A 284 -0.38 15.39 -37.60
CA LYS A 284 0.22 15.30 -38.92
C LYS A 284 1.54 14.52 -38.87
N GLY A 285 2.46 14.90 -37.98
CA GLY A 285 3.72 14.19 -37.81
C GLY A 285 3.53 12.71 -37.46
N VAL A 286 2.58 12.40 -36.57
CA VAL A 286 2.21 11.02 -36.23
C VAL A 286 1.68 10.26 -37.44
N GLN A 287 0.82 10.87 -38.27
CA GLN A 287 0.31 10.23 -39.49
C GLN A 287 1.40 9.98 -40.53
N GLU A 288 2.33 10.92 -40.71
CA GLU A 288 3.46 10.79 -41.63
C GLU A 288 4.44 9.69 -41.19
N PHE A 289 4.60 9.48 -39.89
CA PHE A 289 5.46 8.43 -39.34
C PHE A 289 4.79 7.06 -39.29
N LYS A 290 3.46 7.00 -39.20
CA LYS A 290 2.69 5.76 -39.02
C LYS A 290 3.01 4.63 -40.02
N PRO A 291 3.30 4.88 -41.32
CA PRO A 291 3.71 3.84 -42.25
C PRO A 291 5.02 3.14 -41.87
N LEU A 292 5.91 3.81 -41.14
CA LEU A 292 7.21 3.29 -40.75
C LEU A 292 7.17 2.35 -39.55
N VAL A 293 6.14 2.45 -38.70
CA VAL A 293 5.98 1.58 -37.50
C VAL A 293 6.07 0.08 -37.83
N PRO A 294 5.28 -0.45 -38.78
CA PRO A 294 5.38 -1.87 -39.15
C PRO A 294 6.73 -2.24 -39.78
N ILE A 295 7.39 -1.30 -40.47
CA ILE A 295 8.73 -1.51 -41.03
C ILE A 295 9.75 -1.64 -39.90
N ALA A 296 9.75 -0.72 -38.94
CA ALA A 296 10.59 -0.80 -37.76
C ALA A 296 10.34 -2.09 -36.96
N GLY A 297 9.08 -2.46 -36.73
CA GLY A 297 8.75 -3.72 -36.04
C GLY A 297 9.25 -4.97 -36.75
N ALA A 298 9.23 -4.98 -38.09
CA ALA A 298 9.76 -6.07 -38.89
C ALA A 298 11.30 -6.12 -38.85
N LEU A 299 11.96 -4.98 -39.05
CA LEU A 299 13.42 -4.88 -39.19
C LEU A 299 14.17 -4.94 -37.85
N LEU A 300 13.56 -4.49 -36.76
CA LEU A 300 14.11 -4.57 -35.39
C LEU A 300 13.81 -5.91 -34.71
N ASN A 301 13.25 -6.88 -35.45
CA ASN A 301 13.01 -8.20 -34.89
C ASN A 301 14.34 -8.87 -34.53
N PRO A 302 14.55 -9.34 -33.29
CA PRO A 302 15.81 -9.99 -32.89
C PRO A 302 16.13 -11.27 -33.68
N GLY A 303 15.14 -11.86 -34.36
CA GLY A 303 15.30 -12.97 -35.29
C GLY A 303 16.01 -12.63 -36.60
N MET A 304 16.23 -11.36 -36.89
CA MET A 304 16.91 -10.92 -38.10
C MET A 304 18.38 -11.34 -38.06
N LYS A 305 18.77 -12.18 -39.02
CA LYS A 305 20.13 -12.72 -39.19
C LYS A 305 20.66 -12.31 -40.56
N GLU A 306 21.95 -12.46 -40.77
CA GLU A 306 22.63 -12.11 -42.04
C GLU A 306 21.87 -12.63 -43.28
N ARG A 307 21.45 -13.91 -43.28
CA ARG A 307 20.64 -14.52 -44.36
C ARG A 307 19.31 -13.78 -44.64
N HIS A 308 18.67 -13.23 -43.60
CA HIS A 308 17.40 -12.51 -43.72
C HIS A 308 17.64 -11.13 -44.34
N TRP A 309 18.73 -10.46 -43.93
CA TRP A 309 19.15 -9.18 -44.49
C TRP A 309 19.57 -9.28 -45.96
N GLU A 310 20.32 -10.32 -46.32
CA GLU A 310 20.72 -10.59 -47.70
C GLU A 310 19.51 -10.88 -48.59
N GLY A 311 18.64 -11.81 -48.16
CA GLY A 311 17.44 -12.17 -48.91
C GLY A 311 16.44 -11.03 -49.05
N LEU A 312 16.32 -10.18 -48.02
CA LEU A 312 15.50 -8.97 -48.11
C LEU A 312 16.12 -7.95 -49.07
N SER A 313 17.44 -7.76 -49.02
CA SER A 313 18.15 -6.84 -49.92
C SER A 313 18.01 -7.23 -51.39
N GLU A 314 18.13 -8.54 -51.69
CA GLU A 314 17.96 -9.08 -53.04
C GLU A 314 16.54 -8.85 -53.57
N LYS A 315 15.52 -9.13 -52.74
CA LYS A 315 14.11 -8.98 -53.13
C LYS A 315 13.71 -7.53 -53.39
N LEU A 316 14.16 -6.61 -52.55
CA LEU A 316 13.84 -5.19 -52.71
C LEU A 316 14.73 -4.51 -53.75
N GLY A 317 15.86 -5.12 -54.13
CA GLY A 317 16.88 -4.46 -54.95
C GLY A 317 17.57 -3.30 -54.23
N ILE A 318 17.48 -3.24 -52.90
CA ILE A 318 18.03 -2.20 -52.03
C ILE A 318 19.00 -2.85 -51.08
N ARG A 319 20.25 -2.36 -51.00
CA ARG A 319 21.23 -2.88 -50.04
C ARG A 319 20.84 -2.47 -48.61
N LEU A 320 20.45 -3.42 -47.77
CA LEU A 320 20.09 -3.21 -46.36
C LEU A 320 21.15 -3.81 -45.44
N VAL A 321 21.95 -2.95 -44.82
CA VAL A 321 23.00 -3.32 -43.87
C VAL A 321 22.92 -2.38 -42.67
N LEU A 322 22.71 -2.96 -41.48
CA LEU A 322 22.67 -2.23 -40.21
C LEU A 322 24.00 -1.48 -39.99
N GLY A 323 23.91 -0.21 -39.62
CA GLY A 323 25.08 0.65 -39.37
C GLY A 323 25.84 1.11 -40.62
N GLU A 324 25.36 0.77 -41.83
CA GLU A 324 25.90 1.29 -43.09
C GLU A 324 24.82 1.97 -43.93
N THR A 325 23.77 1.24 -44.32
CA THR A 325 22.65 1.75 -45.11
C THR A 325 21.36 1.89 -44.31
N LEU A 326 21.28 1.27 -43.13
CA LEU A 326 20.26 1.49 -42.12
C LEU A 326 20.92 1.93 -40.81
N ASN A 327 21.05 3.24 -40.63
CA ASN A 327 21.70 3.84 -39.47
C ASN A 327 20.68 4.38 -38.47
N THR A 328 19.60 4.98 -38.94
CA THR A 328 18.56 5.58 -38.09
C THR A 328 17.18 5.32 -38.67
N MET A 329 16.13 5.72 -37.96
CA MET A 329 14.76 5.64 -38.48
C MET A 329 14.54 6.46 -39.76
N HIS A 330 15.39 7.45 -40.04
CA HIS A 330 15.32 8.23 -41.28
C HIS A 330 15.49 7.35 -42.52
N ASP A 331 16.35 6.34 -42.44
CA ASP A 331 16.66 5.46 -43.56
C ASP A 331 15.49 4.51 -43.90
N CYS A 332 14.47 4.42 -43.04
CA CYS A 332 13.26 3.65 -43.30
C CYS A 332 12.26 4.40 -44.20
N TYR A 333 12.39 5.72 -44.40
CA TYR A 333 11.47 6.46 -45.28
C TYR A 333 11.55 6.00 -46.73
N GLN A 334 12.74 5.68 -47.24
CA GLN A 334 12.91 5.11 -48.59
C GLN A 334 12.32 3.71 -48.75
N LEU A 335 11.99 3.05 -47.62
CA LEU A 335 11.42 1.71 -47.57
C LEU A 335 9.89 1.72 -47.44
N ALA A 336 9.28 2.90 -47.29
CA ALA A 336 7.84 3.03 -47.05
C ALA A 336 6.99 2.38 -48.15
N ASP A 337 7.41 2.50 -49.42
CA ASP A 337 6.72 1.91 -50.57
C ASP A 337 6.85 0.38 -50.63
N HIS A 338 7.84 -0.19 -49.94
CA HIS A 338 8.12 -1.62 -49.85
C HIS A 338 7.61 -2.26 -48.55
N LYS A 339 6.78 -1.54 -47.77
CA LYS A 339 6.31 -1.97 -46.45
C LYS A 339 5.80 -3.41 -46.43
N ASP A 340 4.86 -3.75 -47.32
CA ASP A 340 4.18 -5.05 -47.29
C ASP A 340 5.16 -6.18 -47.62
N GLU A 341 6.09 -5.95 -48.54
CA GLU A 341 7.17 -6.89 -48.86
C GLU A 341 8.11 -7.09 -47.66
N ILE A 342 8.49 -6.00 -46.97
CA ILE A 342 9.37 -6.07 -45.80
C ILE A 342 8.72 -6.88 -44.68
N VAL A 343 7.47 -6.55 -44.33
CA VAL A 343 6.75 -7.22 -43.24
C VAL A 343 6.64 -8.72 -43.51
N VAL A 344 6.19 -9.12 -44.71
CA VAL A 344 6.01 -10.54 -45.07
C VAL A 344 7.33 -11.31 -45.05
N ASN A 345 8.42 -10.70 -45.54
CA ASN A 345 9.72 -11.39 -45.56
C ASN A 345 10.34 -11.50 -44.17
N CYS A 346 10.15 -10.51 -43.30
CA CYS A 346 10.65 -10.55 -41.92
C CYS A 346 9.81 -11.46 -41.01
N GLU A 347 8.58 -11.82 -41.39
CA GLU A 347 7.79 -12.83 -40.64
C GLU A 347 8.51 -14.17 -40.52
N VAL A 348 9.31 -14.56 -41.52
CA VAL A 348 10.09 -15.80 -41.48
C VAL A 348 11.10 -15.72 -40.34
N ALA A 349 11.84 -14.62 -40.24
CA ALA A 349 12.79 -14.37 -39.17
C ALA A 349 12.11 -14.35 -37.80
N ALA A 350 10.93 -13.74 -37.69
CA ALA A 350 10.14 -13.71 -36.46
C ALA A 350 9.72 -15.12 -36.00
N LYS A 351 9.23 -15.95 -36.94
CA LYS A 351 8.83 -17.34 -36.66
C LYS A 351 10.03 -18.20 -36.26
N GLU A 352 11.15 -18.07 -36.95
CA GLU A 352 12.39 -18.76 -36.61
C GLU A 352 12.87 -18.40 -35.21
N TYR A 353 12.86 -17.11 -34.86
CA TYR A 353 13.25 -16.66 -33.52
C TYR A 353 12.33 -17.19 -32.42
N GLN A 354 11.02 -17.27 -32.68
CA GLN A 354 10.08 -17.88 -31.76
C GLN A 354 10.38 -19.37 -31.54
N ILE A 355 10.71 -20.11 -32.60
CA ILE A 355 11.12 -21.51 -32.51
C ILE A 355 12.43 -21.63 -31.71
N GLU A 356 13.42 -20.77 -31.98
CA GLU A 356 14.70 -20.74 -31.26
C GLU A 356 14.49 -20.48 -29.76
N GLN A 357 13.67 -19.49 -29.40
CA GLN A 357 13.32 -19.23 -28.00
C GLN A 357 12.62 -20.43 -27.35
N GLN A 358 11.70 -21.09 -28.04
CA GLN A 358 11.04 -22.28 -27.50
C GLN A 358 12.03 -23.43 -27.27
N LEU A 359 12.96 -23.64 -28.20
CA LEU A 359 14.01 -24.66 -28.07
C LEU A 359 14.99 -24.32 -26.94
N ASP A 360 15.34 -23.06 -26.76
CA ASP A 360 16.19 -22.60 -25.66
C ASP A 360 15.48 -22.75 -24.31
N GLN A 361 14.19 -22.44 -24.24
CA GLN A 361 13.38 -22.72 -23.04
C GLN A 361 13.30 -24.22 -22.74
N MET A 362 13.14 -25.06 -23.77
CA MET A 362 13.18 -26.51 -23.61
C MET A 362 14.55 -26.94 -23.06
N LYS A 363 15.66 -26.53 -23.68
CA LYS A 363 17.01 -26.82 -23.19
C LYS A 363 17.20 -26.36 -21.75
N ALA A 364 16.83 -25.13 -21.43
CA ALA A 364 16.96 -24.58 -20.08
C ALA A 364 16.14 -25.38 -19.04
N LYS A 365 14.96 -25.90 -19.42
CA LYS A 365 14.18 -26.81 -18.57
C LYS A 365 14.91 -28.14 -18.34
N TRP A 366 15.68 -28.62 -19.31
CA TRP A 366 16.46 -29.86 -19.24
C TRP A 366 17.82 -29.69 -18.54
N ASP A 367 18.48 -28.54 -18.66
CA ASP A 367 19.87 -28.30 -18.21
C ASP A 367 20.08 -28.54 -16.71
N ASN A 368 19.05 -28.30 -15.89
CA ASN A 368 19.13 -28.48 -14.43
C ASN A 368 18.43 -29.74 -13.92
N LYS A 369 18.09 -30.69 -14.81
CA LYS A 369 17.40 -31.92 -14.42
C LYS A 369 18.39 -33.04 -14.16
N ASN A 370 18.44 -33.49 -12.91
CA ASN A 370 19.26 -34.60 -12.47
C ASN A 370 18.38 -35.82 -12.16
N LEU A 371 18.80 -36.99 -12.63
CA LEU A 371 18.18 -38.26 -12.28
C LEU A 371 18.57 -38.63 -10.84
N VAL A 372 17.60 -38.63 -9.93
CA VAL A 372 17.83 -39.00 -8.53
C VAL A 372 17.73 -40.52 -8.40
N LEU A 373 18.85 -41.14 -8.05
CA LEU A 373 18.95 -42.58 -7.80
C LEU A 373 18.93 -42.84 -6.29
N GLU A 374 17.99 -43.65 -5.82
CA GLU A 374 17.92 -44.09 -4.42
C GLU A 374 18.22 -45.58 -4.30
N SER A 375 18.83 -45.99 -3.19
CA SER A 375 19.16 -47.40 -2.94
C SER A 375 17.89 -48.22 -2.79
N TYR A 376 17.76 -49.29 -3.58
CA TYR A 376 16.65 -50.21 -3.47
C TYR A 376 16.91 -51.26 -2.40
N LYS A 377 16.32 -51.06 -1.21
CA LYS A 377 16.36 -52.05 -0.12
C LYS A 377 17.81 -52.52 0.15
N ALA A 378 18.03 -53.82 0.41
CA ALA A 378 19.34 -54.41 0.70
C ALA A 378 19.97 -55.11 -0.52
N THR A 379 19.57 -54.80 -1.75
CA THR A 379 20.03 -55.53 -2.94
C THR A 379 21.34 -55.00 -3.54
N LYS A 380 21.93 -53.94 -2.95
CA LYS A 380 23.09 -53.20 -3.50
C LYS A 380 22.84 -52.61 -4.90
N THR A 381 21.57 -52.39 -5.26
CA THR A 381 21.16 -51.80 -6.54
C THR A 381 20.38 -50.51 -6.29
N TYR A 382 20.35 -49.61 -7.28
CA TYR A 382 19.67 -48.32 -7.19
C TYR A 382 18.40 -48.32 -8.06
N ILE A 383 17.37 -47.59 -7.64
CA ILE A 383 16.17 -47.30 -8.43
C ILE A 383 16.08 -45.80 -8.71
N LEU A 384 15.51 -45.45 -9.85
CA LEU A 384 15.22 -44.08 -10.22
C LEU A 384 13.96 -43.60 -9.48
N VAL A 385 14.05 -42.45 -8.80
CA VAL A 385 12.94 -41.84 -8.05
C VAL A 385 12.63 -40.47 -8.66
N GLY A 386 11.36 -40.05 -8.62
CA GLY A 386 10.92 -38.75 -9.16
C GLY A 386 10.73 -38.71 -10.68
N SER A 387 10.60 -39.86 -11.36
CA SER A 387 10.46 -39.94 -12.81
C SER A 387 9.17 -39.32 -13.37
N ALA A 388 8.17 -39.03 -12.53
CA ALA A 388 6.92 -38.39 -12.95
C ALA A 388 7.15 -36.94 -13.44
N GLU A 389 7.98 -36.16 -12.73
CA GLU A 389 8.29 -34.77 -13.09
C GLU A 389 9.14 -34.64 -14.36
N ILE A 390 9.79 -35.73 -14.78
CA ILE A 390 10.58 -35.81 -16.01
C ILE A 390 9.72 -36.23 -17.19
N SER A 391 8.66 -37.02 -16.95
CA SER A 391 7.71 -37.44 -18.00
C SER A 391 6.74 -36.35 -18.45
N GLU A 392 6.59 -35.26 -17.68
CA GLU A 392 5.70 -34.13 -17.97
C GLU A 392 6.39 -32.95 -18.68
N LEU A 393 7.71 -33.03 -18.89
CA LEU A 393 8.54 -32.07 -19.62
C LEU A 393 8.60 -32.41 -21.11
#